data_AF-A0A5C6RHE2-F1
#
_entry.id   AF-A0A5C6RHE2-F1
#
_cell.length_a   1.000
_cell.length_b   1.000
_cell.length_c   1.000
_cell.angle_alpha   90.00
_cell.angle_beta   90.00
_cell.angle_gamma   90.00
#
_symmetry.space_group_name_H-M   'P 1'
#
loop_
_entity.id
_entity.type
_entity.pdbx_description
1 polymer ?
#
loop_
_entity_poly.entity_id
_entity_poly.type
_entity_poly.pdbx_seq_one_letter_code
_entity_poly.pdbx_strand_id
1 'polypeptide(L)'
;MVKKIVTKYGITYEQEKIPLNKGYELIERFKGKQLKEYTFHPCGREPQLIPYLLADDRVVVIFEPVEAHVYSSMKGYMTRLIGRFQAIKHIPMQYPIRKIEYLPKSDKIYYFQLGKPEGEVIRNLCPRIDEINNFYSTQSEFYRTDQLEIMEYNSGYEHYNLYQCETDFIKIMRKREIASTLNKPNPRGTKPEFGYTNINMCGRNPYGENFPDYVNELAERLPNLLKVSKVNEEIFNYQQFSLSSIDRYLYRNIITDDFCDQIFLPLLAYIGKIHINAHDSNWVMKYDKYFESWSPDLAHKEDKPLQIYNPLLKILDSTKTDWYPLLTVLAI
;
A
#
# COMPACT_ATOMS: atom_id res chain seq x y z
N MET A 1 4.75 8.34 -37.69
CA MET A 1 3.30 8.66 -37.83
C MET A 1 2.89 9.41 -36.58
N VAL A 2 2.53 10.68 -36.74
CA VAL A 2 2.09 11.53 -35.63
C VAL A 2 0.67 11.11 -35.23
N LYS A 3 0.48 10.77 -33.95
CA LYS A 3 -0.80 10.41 -33.37
C LYS A 3 -1.28 11.55 -32.48
N LYS A 4 -2.46 12.09 -32.79
CA LYS A 4 -3.19 13.00 -31.90
C LYS A 4 -3.91 12.17 -30.84
N ILE A 5 -3.64 12.43 -29.57
CA ILE A 5 -4.18 11.70 -28.42
C ILE A 5 -5.04 12.67 -27.61
N VAL A 6 -6.28 12.27 -27.36
CA VAL A 6 -7.20 12.98 -26.44
C VAL A 6 -7.29 12.15 -25.17
N THR A 7 -6.99 12.75 -24.03
CA THR A 7 -7.09 12.07 -22.74
C THR A 7 -8.51 12.09 -22.17
N LYS A 8 -8.75 11.26 -21.15
CA LYS A 8 -10.00 11.27 -20.37
C LYS A 8 -10.32 12.63 -19.71
N TYR A 9 -9.35 13.54 -19.67
CA TYR A 9 -9.49 14.90 -19.11
C TYR A 9 -9.67 15.97 -20.21
N GLY A 10 -9.91 15.58 -21.47
CA GLY A 10 -10.06 16.50 -22.59
C GLY A 10 -8.77 17.15 -23.08
N ILE A 11 -7.62 16.87 -22.43
CA ILE A 11 -6.32 17.38 -22.88
C ILE A 11 -5.91 16.63 -24.14
N THR A 12 -5.57 17.40 -25.17
CA THR A 12 -5.10 16.88 -26.45
C THR A 12 -3.60 17.12 -26.60
N TYR A 13 -2.86 16.11 -27.06
CA TYR A 13 -1.44 16.23 -27.40
C TYR A 13 -1.08 15.37 -28.61
N GLU A 14 0.06 15.67 -29.23
CA GLU A 14 0.58 14.90 -30.34
C GLU A 14 1.81 14.12 -29.89
N GLN A 15 1.87 12.86 -30.32
CA GLN A 15 2.98 11.96 -30.05
C GLN A 15 3.37 11.26 -31.34
N GLU A 16 4.67 11.20 -31.62
CA GLU A 16 5.23 10.40 -32.68
C GLU A 16 6.15 9.33 -32.11
N LYS A 17 6.07 8.12 -32.67
CA LYS A 17 7.03 7.04 -32.42
C LYS A 17 8.06 7.04 -33.55
N ILE A 18 9.33 7.05 -33.20
CA ILE A 18 10.47 7.08 -34.13
C ILE A 18 11.54 6.04 -33.76
N PRO A 19 12.39 5.63 -34.72
CA PRO A 19 13.58 4.83 -34.43
C PRO A 19 14.50 5.49 -33.39
N LEU A 20 15.16 4.67 -32.58
CA LEU A 20 16.03 5.11 -31.48
C LEU A 20 17.14 6.06 -31.94
N ASN A 21 17.83 5.73 -33.05
CA ASN A 21 18.88 6.56 -33.64
C ASN A 21 18.38 7.97 -34.03
N LYS A 22 17.18 8.07 -34.61
CA LYS A 22 16.55 9.36 -34.90
C LYS A 22 16.23 10.16 -33.64
N GLY A 23 15.93 9.48 -32.54
CA GLY A 23 15.78 10.10 -31.22
C GLY A 23 17.06 10.80 -30.78
N TYR A 24 18.20 10.09 -30.86
CA TYR A 24 19.51 10.65 -30.55
C TYR A 24 19.90 11.80 -31.49
N GLU A 25 19.67 11.66 -32.80
CA GLU A 25 19.90 12.74 -33.78
C GLU A 25 19.09 14.00 -33.44
N LEU A 26 17.83 13.86 -33.01
CA LEU A 26 17.00 15.00 -32.59
C LEU A 26 17.54 15.66 -31.32
N ILE A 27 17.97 14.86 -30.34
CA ILE A 27 18.55 15.37 -29.09
C ILE A 27 19.81 16.20 -29.40
N GLU A 28 20.72 15.69 -30.20
CA GLU A 28 21.94 16.42 -30.57
C GLU A 28 21.62 17.68 -31.38
N ARG A 29 20.80 17.55 -32.43
CA ARG A 29 20.47 18.65 -33.35
C ARG A 29 19.77 19.82 -32.64
N PHE A 30 18.90 19.53 -31.68
CA PHE A 30 18.12 20.53 -30.96
C PHE A 30 18.64 20.79 -29.54
N LYS A 31 19.90 20.42 -29.24
CA LYS A 31 20.58 20.64 -27.95
C LYS A 31 19.73 20.20 -26.75
N GLY A 32 19.21 18.98 -26.80
CA GLY A 32 18.29 18.44 -25.81
C GLY A 32 18.89 18.42 -24.41
N LYS A 33 18.15 18.96 -23.43
CA LYS A 33 18.49 18.90 -22.01
C LYS A 33 17.76 17.73 -21.36
N GLN A 34 18.50 16.80 -20.78
CA GLN A 34 17.91 15.69 -20.04
C GLN A 34 17.07 16.20 -18.86
N LEU A 35 15.86 15.67 -18.71
CA LEU A 35 14.99 15.93 -17.57
C LEU A 35 15.18 14.81 -16.53
N LYS A 36 16.20 14.96 -15.68
CA LYS A 36 16.63 13.91 -14.75
C LYS A 36 15.52 13.50 -13.77
N GLU A 37 14.72 14.46 -13.32
CA GLU A 37 13.60 14.26 -12.40
C GLU A 37 12.45 13.40 -12.96
N TYR A 38 12.37 13.24 -14.29
CA TYR A 38 11.37 12.38 -14.93
C TYR A 38 11.99 11.11 -15.54
N THR A 39 13.26 10.84 -15.29
CA THR A 39 13.92 9.62 -15.75
C THR A 39 13.45 8.44 -14.91
N PHE A 40 12.84 7.45 -15.56
CA PHE A 40 12.30 6.27 -14.87
C PHE A 40 13.18 5.06 -15.16
N HIS A 41 13.69 4.46 -14.09
CA HIS A 41 14.50 3.25 -14.11
C HIS A 41 13.65 2.13 -13.49
N PRO A 42 12.86 1.40 -14.30
CA PRO A 42 12.10 0.29 -13.75
C PRO A 42 13.04 -0.77 -13.16
N CYS A 43 12.63 -1.41 -12.08
CA CYS A 43 13.32 -2.59 -11.57
C CYS A 43 13.08 -3.77 -12.54
N GLY A 44 14.13 -4.35 -13.12
CA GLY A 44 14.04 -5.57 -13.95
C GLY A 44 14.45 -5.38 -15.42
N ARG A 45 13.76 -6.09 -16.33
CA ARG A 45 14.03 -6.10 -17.79
C ARG A 45 13.23 -5.05 -18.59
N GLU A 46 12.52 -4.15 -17.92
CA GLU A 46 11.76 -3.11 -18.61
C GLU A 46 12.69 -2.03 -19.18
N PRO A 47 12.36 -1.45 -20.34
CA PRO A 47 13.20 -0.44 -20.97
C PRO A 47 13.27 0.84 -20.12
N GLN A 48 14.50 1.35 -19.96
CA GLN A 48 14.75 2.61 -19.26
C GLN A 48 14.13 3.76 -20.04
N LEU A 49 13.50 4.70 -19.31
CA LEU A 49 12.77 5.84 -19.85
C LEU A 49 13.54 7.12 -19.57
N ILE A 50 14.19 7.68 -20.58
CA ILE A 50 15.07 8.85 -20.44
C ILE A 50 14.52 10.02 -21.27
N PRO A 51 13.86 11.01 -20.63
CA PRO A 51 13.30 12.17 -21.30
C PRO A 51 14.32 13.32 -21.48
N TYR A 52 14.24 14.01 -22.62
CA TYR A 52 15.02 15.18 -23.00
C TYR A 52 14.10 16.27 -23.53
N LEU A 53 14.23 17.49 -22.99
CA LEU A 53 13.56 18.68 -23.53
C LEU A 53 14.43 19.31 -24.61
N LEU A 54 13.89 19.40 -25.82
CA LEU A 54 14.55 20.06 -26.95
C LEU A 54 14.38 21.58 -26.85
N ALA A 55 15.26 22.32 -27.53
CA ALA A 55 15.19 23.79 -27.58
C ALA A 55 13.94 24.34 -28.29
N ASP A 56 13.18 23.49 -28.99
CA ASP A 56 11.91 23.83 -29.66
C ASP A 56 10.68 23.31 -28.90
N ASP A 57 10.81 23.14 -27.58
CA ASP A 57 9.79 22.72 -26.61
C ASP A 57 9.24 21.29 -26.77
N ARG A 58 9.67 20.54 -27.79
CA ARG A 58 9.36 19.12 -27.90
C ARG A 58 10.10 18.32 -26.83
N VAL A 59 9.51 17.19 -26.43
CA VAL A 59 10.16 16.25 -25.51
C VAL A 59 10.43 14.94 -26.25
N VAL A 60 11.70 14.52 -26.29
CA VAL A 60 12.10 13.21 -26.79
C VAL A 60 12.29 12.28 -25.60
N VAL A 61 11.63 11.13 -25.62
CA VAL A 61 11.76 10.09 -24.59
C VAL A 61 12.42 8.88 -25.22
N ILE A 62 13.61 8.58 -24.75
CA ILE A 62 14.38 7.40 -25.14
C ILE A 62 13.86 6.21 -24.32
N PHE A 63 13.45 5.14 -25.01
CA PHE A 63 13.11 3.84 -24.43
C PHE A 63 14.22 2.85 -24.82
N GLU A 64 15.30 2.76 -24.05
CA GLU A 64 16.39 1.86 -24.41
C GLU A 64 16.03 0.39 -24.17
N PRO A 65 16.35 -0.54 -25.09
CA PRO A 65 17.02 -0.37 -26.40
C PRO A 65 16.04 -0.33 -27.60
N VAL A 66 14.76 -0.03 -27.37
CA VAL A 66 13.66 -0.32 -28.29
C VAL A 66 13.40 0.81 -29.29
N GLU A 67 13.15 2.03 -28.80
CA GLU A 67 12.62 3.13 -29.62
C GLU A 67 12.71 4.50 -28.94
N ALA A 68 12.33 5.55 -29.65
CA ALA A 68 12.15 6.88 -29.09
C ALA A 68 10.76 7.43 -29.40
N HIS A 69 10.18 8.17 -28.45
CA HIS A 69 8.91 8.85 -28.62
C HIS A 69 9.11 10.36 -28.57
N VAL A 70 8.48 11.10 -29.46
CA VAL A 70 8.52 12.56 -29.52
C VAL A 70 7.15 13.10 -29.15
N TYR A 71 7.10 13.95 -28.13
CA TYR A 71 5.92 14.70 -27.72
C TYR A 71 6.03 16.12 -28.26
N SER A 72 4.94 16.66 -28.79
CA SER A 72 4.91 18.01 -29.36
C SER A 72 5.15 19.13 -28.35
N SER A 73 5.05 18.85 -27.05
CA SER A 73 5.31 19.80 -25.99
C SER A 73 5.58 19.11 -24.65
N MET A 74 6.20 19.84 -23.72
CA MET A 74 6.29 19.46 -22.30
C MET A 74 4.90 19.16 -21.70
N LYS A 75 3.87 19.96 -22.04
CA LYS A 75 2.49 19.71 -21.60
C LYS A 75 1.98 18.34 -22.06
N GLY A 76 2.24 17.97 -23.31
CA GLY A 76 1.88 16.66 -23.86
C GLY A 76 2.58 15.50 -23.14
N TYR A 77 3.88 15.66 -22.90
CA TYR A 77 4.66 14.69 -22.13
C TYR A 77 4.14 14.54 -20.69
N MET A 78 3.94 15.65 -19.97
CA MET A 78 3.41 15.63 -18.60
C MET A 78 2.02 15.01 -18.54
N THR A 79 1.19 15.20 -19.57
CA THR A 79 -0.13 14.56 -19.66
C THR A 79 -0.05 13.03 -19.72
N ARG A 80 0.96 12.48 -20.40
CA ARG A 80 1.24 11.02 -20.41
C ARG A 80 1.70 10.53 -19.04
N LEU A 81 2.46 11.37 -18.35
CA LEU A 81 3.05 11.12 -17.04
C LEU A 81 2.05 11.18 -15.88
N ILE A 82 1.00 11.99 -15.96
CA ILE A 82 -0.05 12.09 -14.92
C ILE A 82 -0.63 10.70 -14.56
N GLY A 83 -0.69 9.77 -15.51
CA GLY A 83 -1.12 8.39 -15.24
C GLY A 83 -0.02 7.44 -14.75
N ARG A 84 1.26 7.80 -14.86
CA ARG A 84 2.41 6.98 -14.44
C ARG A 84 3.03 7.42 -13.12
N PHE A 85 3.09 8.71 -12.81
CA PHE A 85 3.61 9.17 -11.51
C PHE A 85 2.63 8.89 -10.37
N GLN A 86 1.32 8.91 -10.63
CA GLN A 86 0.31 8.44 -9.68
C GLN A 86 0.45 6.93 -9.33
N ALA A 87 1.41 6.21 -9.90
CA ALA A 87 1.58 4.77 -9.70
C ALA A 87 2.53 4.38 -8.55
N ILE A 88 3.24 5.33 -7.91
CA ILE A 88 4.22 5.02 -6.84
C ILE A 88 3.82 5.66 -5.51
N LYS A 89 3.54 4.83 -4.50
CA LYS A 89 3.31 5.25 -3.11
C LYS A 89 4.53 5.92 -2.51
N HIS A 90 4.30 6.99 -1.77
CA HIS A 90 5.31 7.60 -0.91
C HIS A 90 5.39 6.84 0.42
N ILE A 91 6.30 5.87 0.55
CA ILE A 91 6.57 5.15 1.81
C ILE A 91 7.86 5.66 2.47
N PRO A 92 8.00 5.58 3.81
CA PRO A 92 9.27 5.88 4.48
C PRO A 92 10.39 4.95 4.00
N MET A 93 11.52 5.54 3.61
CA MET A 93 12.73 4.79 3.21
C MET A 93 13.89 5.00 4.19
N GLN A 94 13.68 5.80 5.24
CA GLN A 94 14.69 6.11 6.25
C GLN A 94 14.35 5.39 7.55
N TYR A 95 15.34 4.65 8.05
CA TYR A 95 15.24 3.92 9.32
C TYR A 95 15.58 4.81 10.53
N PRO A 96 15.07 4.49 11.73
CA PRO A 96 14.12 3.40 12.01
C PRO A 96 12.70 3.72 11.53
N ILE A 97 11.95 2.69 11.13
CA ILE A 97 10.56 2.82 10.67
C ILE A 97 9.63 2.24 11.73
N ARG A 98 8.74 3.05 12.29
CA ARG A 98 7.70 2.57 13.21
C ARG A 98 6.68 1.73 12.47
N LYS A 99 6.34 0.58 13.05
CA LYS A 99 5.40 -0.40 12.54
C LYS A 99 4.33 -0.74 13.58
N ILE A 100 3.19 -1.23 13.12
CA ILE A 100 2.06 -1.65 13.94
C ILE A 100 1.76 -3.12 13.65
N GLU A 101 1.74 -3.95 14.69
CA GLU A 101 1.15 -5.28 14.61
C GLU A 101 -0.21 -5.25 15.31
N TYR A 102 -1.24 -5.68 14.60
CA TYR A 102 -2.59 -5.82 15.15
C TYR A 102 -2.76 -7.19 15.78
N LEU A 103 -3.35 -7.25 16.96
CA LEU A 103 -3.46 -8.45 17.78
C LEU A 103 -4.93 -8.89 17.93
N PRO A 104 -5.17 -10.12 18.43
CA PRO A 104 -6.50 -10.53 18.87
C PRO A 104 -7.19 -9.48 19.76
N LYS A 105 -8.53 -9.46 19.76
CA LYS A 105 -9.34 -8.51 20.55
C LYS A 105 -9.10 -7.02 20.24
N SER A 106 -8.53 -6.72 19.08
CA SER A 106 -8.25 -5.34 18.64
C SER A 106 -7.19 -4.60 19.45
N ASP A 107 -6.35 -5.37 20.15
CA ASP A 107 -5.09 -4.85 20.71
C ASP A 107 -4.11 -4.50 19.59
N LYS A 108 -3.18 -3.60 19.89
CA LYS A 108 -2.09 -3.20 18.99
C LYS A 108 -0.79 -3.15 19.76
N ILE A 109 0.28 -3.44 19.06
CA ILE A 109 1.63 -3.19 19.56
C ILE A 109 2.41 -2.39 18.52
N TYR A 110 3.36 -1.60 19.01
CA TYR A 110 4.24 -0.81 18.18
C TYR A 110 5.64 -1.38 18.26
N TYR A 111 6.31 -1.47 17.12
CA TYR A 111 7.69 -1.90 17.04
C TYR A 111 8.44 -1.07 16.01
N PHE A 112 9.76 -1.16 16.01
CA PHE A 112 10.60 -0.46 15.04
C PHE A 112 11.25 -1.46 14.12
N GLN A 113 11.17 -1.24 12.81
CA GLN A 113 12.07 -1.86 11.86
C GLN A 113 13.35 -1.03 11.83
N LEU A 114 14.48 -1.64 12.11
CA LEU A 114 15.79 -0.98 12.15
C LEU A 114 16.52 -1.11 10.81
N GLY A 115 17.44 -0.17 10.58
CA GLY A 115 18.37 -0.28 9.46
C GLY A 115 19.47 -1.31 9.77
N LYS A 116 20.05 -1.89 8.72
CA LYS A 116 21.12 -2.90 8.86
C LYS A 116 22.28 -2.49 9.79
N PRO A 117 22.83 -1.25 9.73
CA PRO A 117 23.92 -0.87 10.62
C PRO A 117 23.55 -0.94 12.12
N GLU A 118 22.35 -0.46 12.48
CA GLU A 118 21.86 -0.46 13.85
C GLU A 118 21.50 -1.86 14.34
N GLY A 119 20.83 -2.64 13.49
CA GLY A 119 20.49 -4.03 13.78
C GLY A 119 21.72 -4.92 13.99
N GLU A 120 22.77 -4.72 13.18
CA GLU A 120 24.05 -5.45 13.35
C GLU A 120 24.78 -5.04 14.64
N VAL A 121 24.69 -3.79 15.09
CA VAL A 121 25.26 -3.37 16.38
C VAL A 121 24.61 -4.16 17.52
N ILE A 122 23.27 -4.22 17.56
CA ILE A 122 22.55 -4.99 18.57
C ILE A 122 22.90 -6.48 18.46
N ARG A 123 22.88 -7.04 17.24
CA ARG A 123 23.19 -8.45 16.99
C ARG A 123 24.57 -8.88 17.52
N ASN A 124 25.58 -8.03 17.36
CA ASN A 124 26.96 -8.36 17.72
C ASN A 124 27.31 -8.03 19.18
N LEU A 125 26.60 -7.09 19.81
CA LEU A 125 26.91 -6.61 21.16
C LEU A 125 25.96 -7.13 22.24
N CYS A 126 24.71 -7.44 21.89
CA CYS A 126 23.70 -7.86 22.86
C CYS A 126 23.63 -9.39 23.01
N PRO A 127 23.27 -9.89 24.20
CA PRO A 127 23.11 -11.33 24.43
C PRO A 127 21.97 -11.91 23.59
N ARG A 128 22.24 -13.05 22.95
CA ARG A 128 21.25 -13.86 22.24
C ARG A 128 20.32 -14.56 23.24
N ILE A 129 19.04 -14.68 22.90
CA ILE A 129 18.01 -15.35 23.71
C ILE A 129 17.75 -16.76 23.16
N ASP A 130 18.52 -17.75 23.61
CA ASP A 130 18.47 -19.12 23.07
C ASP A 130 17.19 -19.88 23.39
N GLU A 131 16.57 -19.60 24.53
CA GLU A 131 15.32 -20.26 24.96
C GLU A 131 14.20 -20.07 23.93
N ILE A 132 14.09 -18.86 23.36
CA ILE A 132 13.07 -18.49 22.37
C ILE A 132 13.41 -19.11 21.01
N ASN A 133 14.68 -19.14 20.61
CA ASN A 133 15.13 -19.69 19.32
C ASN A 133 14.77 -21.18 19.14
N ASN A 134 14.61 -21.93 20.24
CA ASN A 134 14.24 -23.35 20.18
C ASN A 134 12.76 -23.61 19.88
N PHE A 135 11.88 -22.63 20.13
CA PHE A 135 10.43 -22.76 19.91
C PHE A 135 9.97 -22.19 18.57
N TYR A 136 10.73 -21.25 18.00
CA TYR A 136 10.33 -20.49 16.83
C TYR A 136 11.28 -20.73 15.65
N SER A 137 10.87 -20.33 14.45
CA SER A 137 11.47 -20.80 13.19
C SER A 137 13.01 -20.70 13.16
N THR A 138 13.67 -21.64 12.48
CA THR A 138 15.13 -21.68 12.30
C THR A 138 15.72 -20.46 11.58
N GLN A 139 14.88 -19.56 11.08
CA GLN A 139 15.28 -18.39 10.31
C GLN A 139 15.35 -17.11 11.15
N SER A 140 14.89 -17.14 12.40
CA SER A 140 14.88 -15.96 13.27
C SER A 140 15.82 -16.13 14.46
N GLU A 141 16.57 -15.09 14.78
CA GLU A 141 17.44 -15.00 15.95
C GLU A 141 16.97 -13.84 16.83
N PHE A 142 16.89 -14.06 18.15
CA PHE A 142 16.43 -13.04 19.10
C PHE A 142 17.56 -12.57 20.02
N TYR A 143 17.59 -11.26 20.30
CA TYR A 143 18.62 -10.60 21.11
C TYR A 143 17.94 -9.65 22.10
N ARG A 144 18.48 -9.57 23.33
CA ARG A 144 17.93 -8.70 24.39
C ARG A 144 18.82 -7.48 24.59
N THR A 145 18.25 -6.27 24.48
CA THR A 145 19.00 -5.03 24.76
C THR A 145 19.12 -4.79 26.27
N ASP A 146 19.96 -3.85 26.66
CA ASP A 146 20.10 -3.38 28.06
C ASP A 146 18.82 -2.69 28.59
N GLN A 147 17.97 -2.19 27.67
CA GLN A 147 16.68 -1.59 27.98
C GLN A 147 15.53 -2.61 28.05
N LEU A 148 15.83 -3.91 28.04
CA LEU A 148 14.85 -5.00 28.05
C LEU A 148 13.96 -5.06 26.79
N GLU A 149 14.41 -4.43 25.70
CA GLU A 149 13.80 -4.58 24.38
C GLU A 149 14.25 -5.92 23.79
N ILE A 150 13.45 -6.44 22.85
CA ILE A 150 13.78 -7.67 22.13
C ILE A 150 13.95 -7.34 20.65
N MET A 151 15.14 -7.57 20.12
CA MET A 151 15.40 -7.51 18.69
C MET A 151 15.25 -8.90 18.07
N GLU A 152 14.39 -9.01 17.07
CA GLU A 152 14.31 -10.15 16.15
C GLU A 152 15.11 -9.83 14.88
N TYR A 153 16.08 -10.68 14.56
CA TYR A 153 16.72 -10.72 13.25
C TYR A 153 16.15 -11.87 12.43
N ASN A 154 15.49 -11.57 11.32
CA ASN A 154 14.98 -12.57 10.38
C ASN A 154 15.91 -12.69 9.18
N SER A 155 16.65 -13.80 9.11
CA SER A 155 17.63 -14.08 8.05
C SER A 155 17.01 -14.33 6.66
N GLY A 156 15.73 -14.72 6.59
CA GLY A 156 15.05 -14.95 5.31
C GLY A 156 14.71 -13.65 4.57
N TYR A 157 14.49 -12.56 5.31
CA TYR A 157 14.13 -11.24 4.76
C TYR A 157 15.17 -10.15 5.04
N GLU A 158 16.26 -10.47 5.75
CA GLU A 158 17.24 -9.51 6.26
C GLU A 158 16.61 -8.33 7.05
N HIS A 159 15.59 -8.63 7.85
CA HIS A 159 14.87 -7.63 8.64
C HIS A 159 15.30 -7.66 10.11
N TYR A 160 15.40 -6.46 10.69
CA TYR A 160 15.67 -6.23 12.11
C TYR A 160 14.45 -5.57 12.74
N ASN A 161 13.71 -6.28 13.59
CA ASN A 161 12.53 -5.76 14.27
C ASN A 161 12.82 -5.63 15.76
N LEU A 162 12.67 -4.42 16.31
CA LEU A 162 12.88 -4.10 17.71
C LEU A 162 11.54 -3.89 18.42
N TYR A 163 11.24 -4.79 19.36
CA TYR A 163 10.04 -4.75 20.19
C TYR A 163 10.32 -4.02 21.50
N GLN A 164 9.45 -3.08 21.85
CA GLN A 164 9.66 -2.15 22.97
C GLN A 164 9.81 -2.83 24.34
N CYS A 165 9.23 -4.02 24.50
CA CYS A 165 9.39 -4.82 25.70
C CYS A 165 9.10 -6.31 25.45
N GLU A 166 9.50 -7.15 26.40
CA GLU A 166 9.25 -8.60 26.38
C GLU A 166 7.75 -8.95 26.33
N THR A 167 6.89 -8.15 26.98
CA THR A 167 5.45 -8.39 26.97
C THR A 167 4.85 -8.23 25.57
N ASP A 168 5.29 -7.22 24.82
CA ASP A 168 4.83 -7.01 23.44
C ASP A 168 5.34 -8.12 22.52
N PHE A 169 6.61 -8.50 22.67
CA PHE A 169 7.17 -9.63 21.95
C PHE A 169 6.36 -10.92 22.18
N ILE A 170 6.05 -11.26 23.43
CA ILE A 170 5.26 -12.46 23.76
C ILE A 170 3.88 -12.42 23.09
N LYS A 171 3.21 -11.26 23.05
CA LYS A 171 1.90 -11.13 22.40
C LYS A 171 1.97 -11.43 20.90
N ILE A 172 3.03 -10.97 20.22
CA ILE A 172 3.26 -11.27 18.80
C ILE A 172 3.48 -12.76 18.59
N MET A 173 4.32 -13.38 19.44
CA MET A 173 4.61 -14.80 19.31
C MET A 173 3.35 -15.65 19.46
N ARG A 174 2.46 -15.30 20.40
CA ARG A 174 1.13 -15.92 20.51
C ARG A 174 0.28 -15.75 19.25
N LYS A 175 0.26 -14.57 18.63
CA LYS A 175 -0.44 -14.35 17.35
C LYS A 175 0.13 -15.25 16.25
N ARG A 176 1.46 -15.34 16.15
CA ARG A 176 2.17 -16.19 15.17
C ARG A 176 1.90 -17.68 15.40
N GLU A 177 1.82 -18.12 16.65
CA GLU A 177 1.42 -19.48 17.01
C GLU A 177 0.02 -19.80 16.49
N ILE A 178 -0.98 -18.95 16.77
CA ILE A 178 -2.34 -19.09 16.24
C ILE A 178 -2.30 -19.21 14.72
N ALA A 179 -1.61 -18.29 14.04
CA ALA A 179 -1.47 -18.31 12.58
C ALA A 179 -0.83 -19.61 12.05
N SER A 180 0.20 -20.12 12.73
CA SER A 180 0.88 -21.36 12.35
C SER A 180 -0.05 -22.58 12.45
N THR A 181 -0.95 -22.63 13.44
CA THR A 181 -1.92 -23.72 13.57
C THR A 181 -2.95 -23.71 12.44
N LEU A 182 -3.33 -22.53 11.97
CA LEU A 182 -4.28 -22.35 10.86
C LEU A 182 -3.70 -22.74 9.50
N ASN A 183 -2.39 -22.57 9.32
CA ASN A 183 -1.69 -22.87 8.06
C ASN A 183 -1.29 -24.35 7.91
N LYS A 184 -1.49 -25.20 8.93
CA LYS A 184 -1.19 -26.63 8.82
C LYS A 184 -2.24 -27.31 7.92
N PRO A 185 -1.82 -28.04 6.87
CA PRO A 185 -2.76 -28.80 6.05
C PRO A 185 -3.48 -29.83 6.92
N ASN A 186 -4.81 -29.81 6.88
CA ASN A 186 -5.64 -30.73 7.64
C ASN A 186 -5.37 -32.16 7.14
N PRO A 187 -4.87 -33.11 7.98
CA PRO A 187 -4.48 -34.45 7.54
C PRO A 187 -5.61 -35.26 6.90
N ARG A 188 -6.87 -34.84 7.11
CA ARG A 188 -8.09 -35.52 6.64
C ARG A 188 -8.69 -34.91 5.37
N GLY A 189 -8.03 -33.95 4.71
CA GLY A 189 -8.52 -33.36 3.47
C GLY A 189 -9.79 -32.50 3.60
N THR A 190 -10.34 -32.35 4.80
CA THR A 190 -11.42 -31.41 5.09
C THR A 190 -10.85 -29.99 5.06
N LYS A 191 -11.29 -29.20 4.07
CA LYS A 191 -11.04 -27.75 3.99
C LYS A 191 -11.26 -27.13 5.38
N PRO A 192 -10.36 -26.27 5.88
CA PRO A 192 -10.58 -25.59 7.15
C PRO A 192 -11.96 -24.91 7.11
N GLU A 193 -12.78 -25.19 8.14
CA GLU A 193 -14.11 -24.59 8.28
C GLU A 193 -13.98 -23.06 8.19
N PHE A 194 -14.94 -22.45 7.49
CA PHE A 194 -15.02 -21.05 7.03
C PHE A 194 -14.97 -19.94 8.12
N GLY A 195 -14.41 -20.20 9.30
CA GLY A 195 -14.30 -19.25 10.42
C GLY A 195 -13.11 -18.29 10.38
N TYR A 196 -12.24 -18.37 9.37
CA TYR A 196 -11.08 -17.49 9.21
C TYR A 196 -11.32 -16.47 8.09
N THR A 197 -11.10 -15.18 8.36
CA THR A 197 -11.48 -14.09 7.43
C THR A 197 -10.27 -13.59 6.64
N ASN A 198 -9.17 -13.29 7.34
CA ASN A 198 -7.83 -13.00 6.84
C ASN A 198 -7.01 -12.56 8.08
N ILE A 199 -5.80 -13.10 8.30
CA ILE A 199 -4.92 -12.67 9.41
C ILE A 199 -4.63 -11.17 9.37
N ASN A 200 -4.66 -10.56 8.18
CA ASN A 200 -4.42 -9.14 8.01
C ASN A 200 -5.59 -8.28 8.50
N MET A 201 -6.76 -8.85 8.78
CA MET A 201 -7.90 -8.16 9.39
C MET A 201 -7.98 -8.34 10.91
N CYS A 202 -7.16 -9.22 11.49
CA CYS A 202 -7.06 -9.42 12.93
C CYS A 202 -6.90 -8.07 13.63
N GLY A 203 -7.80 -7.77 14.57
CA GLY A 203 -7.71 -6.61 15.46
C GLY A 203 -7.80 -5.23 14.80
N ARG A 204 -8.10 -5.14 13.50
CA ARG A 204 -8.20 -3.83 12.80
C ARG A 204 -9.47 -3.07 13.10
N ASN A 205 -10.51 -3.75 13.60
CA ASN A 205 -11.80 -3.16 13.89
C ASN A 205 -12.01 -3.05 15.42
N PRO A 206 -11.79 -1.88 16.03
CA PRO A 206 -12.00 -1.67 17.45
C PRO A 206 -13.49 -1.57 17.82
N TYR A 207 -14.39 -1.37 16.85
CA TYR A 207 -15.84 -1.24 17.08
C TYR A 207 -16.55 -2.60 17.20
N GLY A 208 -15.85 -3.70 16.96
CA GLY A 208 -16.43 -5.04 17.05
C GLY A 208 -17.62 -5.23 16.10
N GLU A 209 -18.63 -5.95 16.56
CA GLU A 209 -19.90 -6.17 15.85
C GLU A 209 -20.65 -4.86 15.56
N ASN A 210 -20.45 -3.83 16.37
CA ASN A 210 -21.17 -2.54 16.26
C ASN A 210 -20.60 -1.61 15.19
N PHE A 211 -19.61 -2.05 14.40
CA PHE A 211 -19.05 -1.24 13.31
C PHE A 211 -20.10 -0.56 12.40
N PRO A 212 -21.22 -1.22 12.01
CA PRO A 212 -22.25 -0.59 11.17
C PRO A 212 -22.81 0.72 11.74
N ASP A 213 -22.89 0.84 13.07
CA ASP A 213 -23.41 2.04 13.75
C ASP A 213 -22.46 3.24 13.62
N TYR A 214 -21.16 2.99 13.41
CA TYR A 214 -20.12 4.02 13.29
C TYR A 214 -19.78 4.38 11.84
N VAL A 215 -20.39 3.73 10.84
CA VAL A 215 -20.05 3.91 9.42
C VAL A 215 -20.16 5.36 8.96
N ASN A 216 -21.24 6.06 9.36
CA ASN A 216 -21.45 7.45 8.96
C ASN A 216 -20.37 8.36 9.56
N GLU A 217 -20.13 8.24 10.86
CA GLU A 217 -19.11 9.01 11.57
C GLU A 217 -17.70 8.74 10.99
N LEU A 218 -17.38 7.48 10.74
CA LEU A 218 -16.10 7.08 10.15
C LEU A 218 -15.90 7.68 8.76
N ALA A 219 -16.91 7.61 7.90
CA ALA A 219 -16.82 8.15 6.55
C ALA A 219 -16.68 9.68 6.55
N GLU A 220 -17.36 10.38 7.47
CA GLU A 220 -17.30 11.84 7.63
C GLU A 220 -15.94 12.33 8.15
N ARG A 221 -15.17 11.49 8.83
CA ARG A 221 -13.80 11.82 9.28
C ARG A 221 -12.78 11.85 8.12
N LEU A 222 -13.07 11.18 7.01
CA LEU A 222 -12.11 10.96 5.92
C LEU A 222 -11.53 12.27 5.30
N PRO A 223 -12.32 13.32 5.00
CA PRO A 223 -11.78 14.57 4.45
C PRO A 223 -10.74 15.22 5.37
N ASN A 224 -11.00 15.22 6.68
CA ASN A 224 -10.11 15.79 7.68
C ASN A 224 -8.80 15.00 7.78
N LEU A 225 -8.88 13.66 7.82
CA LEU A 225 -7.70 12.78 7.83
C LEU A 225 -6.81 12.97 6.60
N LEU A 226 -7.44 13.26 5.45
CA LEU A 226 -6.76 13.56 4.18
C LEU A 226 -6.31 15.02 4.05
N LYS A 227 -6.53 15.85 5.09
CA LYS A 227 -6.21 17.28 5.13
C LYS A 227 -6.82 18.04 3.94
N VAL A 228 -8.03 17.66 3.56
CA VAL A 228 -8.77 18.34 2.50
C VAL A 228 -9.25 19.69 3.02
N SER A 229 -9.05 20.75 2.24
CA SER A 229 -9.57 22.07 2.56
C SER A 229 -11.10 22.06 2.50
N LYS A 230 -11.79 22.78 3.38
CA LYS A 230 -13.26 22.82 3.45
C LYS A 230 -13.97 23.04 2.10
N VAL A 231 -13.40 23.89 1.24
CA VAL A 231 -13.96 24.20 -0.09
C VAL A 231 -14.03 22.97 -1.01
N ASN A 232 -13.19 21.96 -0.78
CA ASN A 232 -13.10 20.75 -1.60
C ASN A 232 -13.78 19.54 -0.93
N GLU A 233 -14.45 19.71 0.21
CA GLU A 233 -15.16 18.61 0.89
C GLU A 233 -16.36 18.11 0.07
N GLU A 234 -16.92 18.95 -0.80
CA GLU A 234 -18.01 18.57 -1.72
C GLU A 234 -17.68 17.39 -2.64
N ILE A 235 -16.39 17.09 -2.82
CA ILE A 235 -15.91 15.94 -3.57
C ILE A 235 -16.29 14.62 -2.86
N PHE A 236 -16.49 14.63 -1.54
CA PHE A 236 -16.81 13.47 -0.71
C PHE A 236 -18.33 13.20 -0.67
N ASN A 237 -18.92 12.97 -1.84
CA ASN A 237 -20.36 12.87 -2.02
C ASN A 237 -20.89 11.43 -2.15
N TYR A 238 -20.07 10.44 -1.80
CA TYR A 238 -20.41 9.01 -1.87
C TYR A 238 -20.82 8.52 -3.28
N GLN A 239 -20.33 9.19 -4.33
CA GLN A 239 -20.48 8.73 -5.72
C GLN A 239 -19.18 8.07 -6.20
N GLN A 240 -19.26 7.11 -7.12
CA GLN A 240 -18.10 6.34 -7.60
C GLN A 240 -16.96 7.24 -8.13
N PHE A 241 -17.27 8.35 -8.80
CA PHE A 241 -16.24 9.24 -9.34
C PHE A 241 -15.43 9.97 -8.25
N SER A 242 -15.98 10.09 -7.03
CA SER A 242 -15.26 10.70 -5.90
C SER A 242 -13.98 9.94 -5.55
N LEU A 243 -13.94 8.61 -5.79
CA LEU A 243 -12.78 7.76 -5.51
C LEU A 243 -11.52 8.22 -6.26
N SER A 244 -11.67 8.65 -7.51
CA SER A 244 -10.53 9.16 -8.30
C SER A 244 -9.96 10.46 -7.74
N SER A 245 -10.77 11.26 -7.05
CA SER A 245 -10.32 12.47 -6.38
C SER A 245 -9.69 12.15 -5.02
N ILE A 246 -10.27 11.19 -4.28
CA ILE A 246 -9.72 10.70 -3.02
C ILE A 246 -8.34 10.06 -3.24
N ASP A 247 -8.16 9.29 -4.32
CA ASP A 247 -6.87 8.75 -4.76
C ASP A 247 -5.79 9.85 -4.79
N ARG A 248 -6.11 11.02 -5.34
CA ARG A 248 -5.15 12.15 -5.43
C ARG A 248 -4.77 12.71 -4.07
N TYR A 249 -5.69 12.70 -3.10
CA TYR A 249 -5.39 13.13 -1.74
C TYR A 249 -4.59 12.09 -0.98
N LEU A 250 -4.95 10.80 -1.10
CA LEU A 250 -4.17 9.72 -0.51
C LEU A 250 -2.72 9.72 -1.05
N TYR A 251 -2.54 9.92 -2.35
CA TYR A 251 -1.22 9.97 -2.99
C TYR A 251 -0.31 11.08 -2.43
N ARG A 252 -0.88 12.17 -1.89
CA ARG A 252 -0.10 13.27 -1.28
C ARG A 252 0.43 12.94 0.12
N ASN A 253 0.02 11.83 0.71
CA ASN A 253 0.42 11.43 2.06
C ASN A 253 1.57 10.44 2.02
N ILE A 254 2.40 10.47 3.07
CA ILE A 254 3.37 9.41 3.34
C ILE A 254 2.60 8.22 3.94
N ILE A 255 2.64 7.08 3.26
CA ILE A 255 1.95 5.84 3.63
C ILE A 255 2.75 5.12 4.72
N THR A 256 2.58 5.59 5.95
CA THR A 256 3.11 4.97 7.18
C THR A 256 2.06 4.04 7.81
N ASP A 257 2.47 3.12 8.69
CA ASP A 257 1.52 2.30 9.45
C ASP A 257 0.57 3.17 10.28
N ASP A 258 1.08 4.24 10.91
CA ASP A 258 0.26 5.19 11.70
C ASP A 258 -0.80 5.90 10.83
N PHE A 259 -0.45 6.28 9.60
CA PHE A 259 -1.40 6.86 8.65
C PHE A 259 -2.43 5.82 8.19
N CYS A 260 -1.98 4.62 7.84
CA CYS A 260 -2.83 3.52 7.42
C CYS A 260 -3.82 3.11 8.52
N ASP A 261 -3.37 3.07 9.78
CA ASP A 261 -4.22 2.76 10.94
C ASP A 261 -5.37 3.75 11.10
N GLN A 262 -5.09 5.04 10.93
CA GLN A 262 -6.08 6.10 11.04
C GLN A 262 -7.09 6.06 9.89
N ILE A 263 -6.64 5.78 8.67
CA ILE A 263 -7.47 5.94 7.47
C ILE A 263 -8.18 4.67 7.03
N PHE A 264 -7.72 3.49 7.44
CA PHE A 264 -8.24 2.21 6.94
C PHE A 264 -9.76 2.08 7.12
N LEU A 265 -10.28 2.24 8.34
CA LEU A 265 -11.72 2.12 8.60
C LEU A 265 -12.55 3.27 8.03
N PRO A 266 -12.16 4.56 8.16
CA PRO A 266 -12.82 5.66 7.46
C PRO A 266 -12.95 5.45 5.96
N LEU A 267 -11.88 4.97 5.31
CA LEU A 267 -11.87 4.72 3.87
C LEU A 267 -12.73 3.51 3.50
N LEU A 268 -12.68 2.44 4.30
CA LEU A 268 -13.54 1.27 4.14
C LEU A 268 -15.03 1.66 4.28
N ALA A 269 -15.38 2.44 5.29
CA ALA A 269 -16.73 2.94 5.53
C ALA A 269 -17.22 3.82 4.36
N TYR A 270 -16.37 4.74 3.87
CA TYR A 270 -16.69 5.60 2.74
C TYR A 270 -16.94 4.81 1.44
N ILE A 271 -16.04 3.87 1.12
CA ILE A 271 -16.20 2.98 -0.05
C ILE A 271 -17.46 2.12 0.12
N GLY A 272 -17.71 1.63 1.33
CA GLY A 272 -18.89 0.83 1.60
C GLY A 272 -20.19 1.58 1.33
N LYS A 273 -20.27 2.86 1.72
CA LYS A 273 -21.41 3.74 1.39
C LYS A 273 -21.61 3.89 -0.13
N ILE A 274 -20.53 4.06 -0.90
CA ILE A 274 -20.62 4.10 -2.37
C ILE A 274 -21.21 2.80 -2.90
N HIS A 275 -20.74 1.66 -2.39
CA HIS A 275 -21.17 0.35 -2.87
C HIS A 275 -22.63 0.05 -2.53
N ILE A 276 -23.07 0.36 -1.30
CA ILE A 276 -24.46 0.23 -0.84
C ILE A 276 -25.39 1.05 -1.74
N ASN A 277 -25.04 2.32 -2.00
CA ASN A 277 -25.81 3.21 -2.86
C ASN A 277 -25.95 2.70 -4.30
N ALA A 278 -24.96 1.94 -4.79
CA ALA A 278 -24.91 1.48 -6.18
C ALA A 278 -25.50 0.07 -6.38
N HIS A 279 -25.42 -0.82 -5.38
CA HIS A 279 -25.66 -2.26 -5.58
C HIS A 279 -26.53 -2.95 -4.52
N ASP A 280 -27.32 -2.20 -3.73
CA ASP A 280 -28.26 -2.75 -2.72
C ASP A 280 -27.57 -3.74 -1.75
N SER A 281 -26.32 -3.44 -1.39
CA SER A 281 -25.52 -4.22 -0.45
C SER A 281 -25.84 -3.82 0.99
N ASN A 282 -25.46 -4.68 1.94
CA ASN A 282 -25.53 -4.38 3.37
C ASN A 282 -24.20 -4.72 4.05
N TRP A 283 -23.91 -4.04 5.15
CA TRP A 283 -22.80 -4.39 6.02
C TRP A 283 -23.07 -5.74 6.68
N VAL A 284 -22.05 -6.59 6.66
CA VAL A 284 -22.03 -7.87 7.36
C VAL A 284 -20.79 -7.92 8.24
N MET A 285 -20.96 -8.50 9.43
CA MET A 285 -19.89 -8.64 10.41
C MET A 285 -19.48 -10.11 10.50
N LYS A 286 -18.23 -10.40 10.15
CA LYS A 286 -17.70 -11.76 10.25
C LYS A 286 -16.84 -11.89 11.50
N TYR A 287 -17.27 -12.74 12.44
CA TYR A 287 -16.49 -13.08 13.61
C TYR A 287 -15.42 -14.13 13.27
N ASP A 288 -14.17 -13.81 13.57
CA ASP A 288 -13.05 -14.74 13.53
C ASP A 288 -12.82 -15.30 14.94
N LYS A 289 -13.16 -16.58 15.13
CA LYS A 289 -13.06 -17.25 16.44
C LYS A 289 -11.62 -17.45 16.92
N TYR A 290 -10.63 -17.45 16.02
CA TYR A 290 -9.24 -17.68 16.38
C TYR A 290 -8.55 -16.41 16.86
N PHE A 291 -8.89 -15.28 16.23
CA PHE A 291 -8.37 -13.97 16.62
C PHE A 291 -9.35 -13.20 17.53
N GLU A 292 -10.49 -13.79 17.87
CA GLU A 292 -11.54 -13.18 18.70
C GLU A 292 -11.84 -11.74 18.24
N SER A 293 -12.05 -11.58 16.93
CA SER A 293 -12.15 -10.26 16.30
C SER A 293 -13.22 -10.23 15.21
N TRP A 294 -13.85 -9.07 15.03
CA TRP A 294 -14.91 -8.85 14.06
C TRP A 294 -14.38 -8.12 12.84
N SER A 295 -14.57 -8.68 11.64
CA SER A 295 -14.20 -8.03 10.39
C SER A 295 -15.44 -7.50 9.67
N PRO A 296 -15.51 -6.18 9.40
CA PRO A 296 -16.59 -5.62 8.59
C PRO A 296 -16.37 -5.90 7.11
N ASP A 297 -17.45 -6.23 6.41
CA ASP A 297 -17.46 -6.45 4.98
C ASP A 297 -18.84 -6.13 4.39
N LEU A 298 -18.98 -6.20 3.07
CA LEU A 298 -20.26 -6.08 2.39
C LEU A 298 -20.73 -7.41 1.83
N ALA A 299 -22.05 -7.56 1.74
CA ALA A 299 -22.70 -8.65 1.04
C ALA A 299 -23.90 -8.12 0.24
N HIS A 300 -24.19 -8.72 -0.91
CA HIS A 300 -25.50 -8.57 -1.56
C HIS A 300 -26.46 -9.55 -0.90
N LYS A 301 -27.72 -9.15 -0.62
CA LYS A 301 -28.86 -10.04 -0.25
C LYS A 301 -28.47 -11.40 0.38
N GLU A 302 -27.94 -11.37 1.61
CA GLU A 302 -27.52 -12.54 2.43
C GLU A 302 -26.48 -13.49 1.80
N ASP A 303 -25.91 -13.14 0.65
CA ASP A 303 -24.84 -13.86 -0.03
C ASP A 303 -23.44 -13.61 0.59
N LYS A 304 -22.47 -14.34 0.06
CA LYS A 304 -21.07 -14.38 0.52
C LYS A 304 -20.46 -12.97 0.67
N PRO A 305 -19.63 -12.75 1.72
CA PRO A 305 -18.87 -11.51 1.87
C PRO A 305 -18.00 -11.21 0.65
N LEU A 306 -18.01 -9.95 0.19
CA LEU A 306 -17.31 -9.46 -0.99
C LEU A 306 -15.80 -9.31 -0.78
N GLN A 307 -15.35 -9.24 0.47
CA GLN A 307 -13.95 -9.03 0.86
C GLN A 307 -13.38 -7.70 0.34
N ILE A 308 -14.17 -6.62 0.40
CA ILE A 308 -13.76 -5.30 -0.10
C ILE A 308 -12.54 -4.73 0.64
N TYR A 309 -12.27 -5.23 1.86
CA TYR A 309 -11.08 -4.89 2.63
C TYR A 309 -9.78 -5.41 1.99
N ASN A 310 -9.79 -6.50 1.20
CA ASN A 310 -8.58 -7.11 0.64
C ASN A 310 -7.82 -6.17 -0.33
N PRO A 311 -8.45 -5.61 -1.38
CA PRO A 311 -7.77 -4.63 -2.23
C PRO A 311 -7.37 -3.38 -1.44
N LEU A 312 -8.17 -2.95 -0.46
CA LEU A 312 -7.84 -1.81 0.38
C LEU A 312 -6.55 -2.05 1.21
N LEU A 313 -6.36 -3.24 1.75
CA LEU A 313 -5.12 -3.64 2.44
C LEU A 313 -3.90 -3.55 1.51
N LYS A 314 -4.05 -3.87 0.22
CA LYS A 314 -2.95 -3.74 -0.77
C LYS A 314 -2.65 -2.27 -1.09
N ILE A 315 -3.69 -1.46 -1.24
CA ILE A 315 -3.57 -0.01 -1.48
C ILE A 315 -2.80 0.62 -0.32
N LEU A 316 -3.20 0.32 0.92
CA LEU A 316 -2.62 0.89 2.13
C LEU A 316 -1.40 0.12 2.67
N ASP A 317 -0.83 -0.81 1.90
CA ASP A 317 0.37 -1.54 2.30
C ASP A 317 1.58 -0.58 2.36
N SER A 318 2.05 -0.25 3.56
CA SER A 318 3.17 0.65 3.82
C SER A 318 4.54 0.06 3.46
N THR A 319 4.60 -1.20 3.05
CA THR A 319 5.83 -1.90 2.66
C THR A 319 6.02 -1.98 1.16
N LYS A 320 4.97 -1.66 0.39
CA LYS A 320 4.98 -1.76 -1.08
C LYS A 320 4.82 -0.39 -1.72
N THR A 321 5.63 -0.16 -2.75
CA THR A 321 5.62 1.07 -3.54
C THR A 321 4.50 1.11 -4.57
N ASP A 322 3.91 -0.03 -4.94
CA ASP A 322 2.90 -0.09 -6.01
C ASP A 322 1.59 0.58 -5.62
N TRP A 323 1.13 1.56 -6.39
CA TRP A 323 -0.18 2.17 -6.22
C TRP A 323 -1.26 1.39 -6.96
N TYR A 324 -2.37 1.11 -6.27
CA TYR A 324 -3.60 0.59 -6.89
C TYR A 324 -4.71 1.65 -6.73
N PRO A 325 -5.45 2.00 -7.79
CA PRO A 325 -6.55 2.96 -7.68
C PRO A 325 -7.66 2.47 -6.76
N LEU A 326 -8.27 3.34 -5.96
CA LEU A 326 -9.40 2.97 -5.09
C LEU A 326 -10.57 2.34 -5.85
N LEU A 327 -10.76 2.70 -7.12
CA LEU A 327 -11.80 2.12 -7.96
C LEU A 327 -11.70 0.59 -8.08
N THR A 328 -10.50 0.00 -7.93
CA THR A 328 -10.34 -1.45 -7.97
C THR A 328 -11.01 -2.17 -6.81
N VAL A 329 -11.32 -1.46 -5.73
CA VAL A 329 -12.08 -2.01 -4.58
C VAL A 329 -13.52 -2.32 -4.96
N LEU A 330 -14.11 -1.57 -5.90
CA LEU A 330 -15.49 -1.78 -6.37
C LEU A 330 -15.62 -2.82 -7.49
N ALA A 331 -14.51 -3.36 -7.98
CA ALA A 331 -14.49 -4.29 -9.11
C ALA A 331 -14.58 -5.77 -8.68
N ILE A 332 -15.01 -6.03 -7.43
CA ILE A 332 -15.06 -7.36 -6.82
C ILE A 332 -16.42 -8.02 -7.05
#